data_AF-A0A7S3ZGR7-F1
#
_entry.id   AF-A0A7S3ZGR7-F1
#
_cell.length_a   1.000
_cell.length_b   1.000
_cell.length_c   1.000
_cell.angle_alpha   90.00
_cell.angle_beta   90.00
_cell.angle_gamma   90.00
#
_symmetry.space_group_name_H-M   'P 1'
#
loop_
_entity.id
_entity.type
_entity.pdbx_description
1 polymer ?
#
loop_
_entity_poly.entity_id
_entity_poly.type
_entity_poly.pdbx_seq_one_letter_code
_entity_poly.pdbx_strand_id
1 'polypeptide(L)'
;WQGEVSSGCPSVPPTPDGGALGVVLRTARDSTQGRLVRMMETKAKSPQDRLSRDAMKFFFGLCGLSVGASSRVILKGLNKGKNPAKLALQVLRLITQIAPMDLPIQLSRLAVQSQGDLRRAGIITTSADRIPSAGQVDTVLLDKTGTLTEPRLALTATVDYQEELPNWDA
;
A
#
# COMPACT_ATOMS: atom_id res chain seq x y z
N TRP A 1 1.85 53.51 -7.25
CA TRP A 1 0.94 53.26 -6.12
C TRP A 1 1.77 53.05 -4.86
N GLN A 2 2.12 54.13 -4.18
CA GLN A 2 2.64 54.12 -2.82
C GLN A 2 1.41 54.10 -1.91
N GLY A 3 1.05 52.93 -1.38
CA GLY A 3 -0.06 52.76 -0.46
C GLY A 3 0.42 53.05 0.97
N GLU A 4 -0.25 53.98 1.64
CA GLU A 4 -0.07 54.26 3.06
C GLU A 4 -0.24 52.99 3.90
N VAL A 5 0.70 52.77 4.82
CA VAL A 5 0.65 51.70 5.81
C VAL A 5 -0.45 52.05 6.80
N SER A 6 -1.65 51.54 6.57
CA SER A 6 -2.77 51.63 7.51
C SER A 6 -2.32 51.09 8.87
N SER A 7 -2.31 51.99 9.86
CA SER A 7 -2.03 51.75 11.26
C SER A 7 -2.78 50.53 11.79
N GLY A 8 -2.06 49.44 12.03
CA GLY A 8 -2.54 48.32 12.85
C GLY A 8 -2.83 48.77 14.29
N CYS A 9 -3.49 47.91 15.05
CA CYS A 9 -3.87 48.16 16.44
C CYS A 9 -2.75 48.88 17.23
N PRO A 10 -3.05 49.96 17.97
CA PRO A 10 -2.05 50.84 18.60
C PRO A 10 -1.18 50.15 19.67
N SER A 11 -1.47 48.90 20.04
CA SER A 11 -0.75 48.10 21.02
C SER A 11 0.34 47.19 20.43
N VAL A 12 0.49 47.14 19.10
CA VAL A 12 1.44 46.25 18.43
C VAL A 12 2.53 47.06 17.71
N PRO A 13 3.82 46.89 18.09
CA PRO A 13 4.91 47.62 17.44
C PRO A 13 5.03 47.22 15.95
N PRO A 14 5.38 48.16 15.06
CA PRO A 14 5.59 47.87 13.66
C PRO A 14 6.77 46.90 13.48
N THR A 15 6.60 45.93 12.59
CA THR A 15 7.62 44.94 12.25
C THR A 15 8.68 45.56 11.33
N PRO A 16 9.98 45.21 11.47
CA PRO A 16 11.06 45.81 10.67
C PRO A 16 10.96 45.57 9.16
N ASP A 17 10.23 44.52 8.78
CA ASP A 17 10.05 43.99 7.42
C ASP A 17 8.65 44.30 6.84
N GLY A 18 7.80 45.02 7.59
CA GLY A 18 6.41 45.27 7.18
C GLY A 18 5.53 44.00 7.18
N GLY A 19 5.99 42.93 7.83
CA GLY A 19 5.22 41.70 8.04
C GLY A 19 4.15 41.83 9.14
N ALA A 20 3.40 40.76 9.36
CA ALA A 20 2.41 40.70 10.45
C ALA A 20 3.04 40.10 11.73
N LEU A 21 2.73 40.66 12.90
CA LEU A 21 3.10 40.05 14.19
C LEU A 21 2.23 38.81 14.44
N GLY A 22 2.87 37.66 14.66
CA GLY A 22 2.21 36.41 15.03
C GLY A 22 2.79 35.81 16.31
N VAL A 23 1.94 35.15 17.10
CA VAL A 23 2.36 34.41 18.31
C VAL A 23 2.39 32.92 17.99
N VAL A 24 3.49 32.26 18.35
CA VAL A 24 3.65 30.81 18.16
C VAL A 24 2.91 30.05 19.25
N LEU A 25 1.84 29.33 18.87
CA LEU A 25 1.05 28.53 19.81
C LEU A 25 1.62 27.13 20.04
N ARG A 26 2.16 26.49 18.99
CA ARG A 26 2.68 25.11 19.03
C ARG A 26 3.82 24.95 18.04
N THR A 27 4.82 24.14 18.39
CA THR A 27 6.01 23.89 17.57
C THR A 27 6.22 22.40 17.32
N ALA A 28 7.05 22.08 16.32
CA ALA A 28 7.52 20.73 16.02
C ALA A 28 6.41 19.67 15.93
N ARG A 29 6.49 18.60 16.74
CA ARG A 29 5.56 17.46 16.72
C ARG A 29 4.14 17.79 17.20
N ASP A 30 3.98 18.86 17.99
CA ASP A 30 2.66 19.29 18.49
C ASP A 30 1.91 20.19 17.49
N SER A 31 2.58 20.61 16.41
CA SER A 31 1.93 21.25 15.27
C SER A 31 0.92 20.32 14.59
N THR A 32 0.02 20.87 13.78
CA THR A 32 -0.93 20.09 12.99
C THR A 32 -0.23 19.14 12.02
N GLN A 33 0.78 19.64 11.29
CA GLN A 33 1.59 18.84 10.36
C GLN A 33 2.37 17.73 11.10
N GLY A 34 2.98 18.05 12.25
CA GLY A 34 3.73 17.08 13.06
C GLY A 34 2.85 15.93 13.56
N ARG A 35 1.62 16.24 13.99
CA ARG A 35 0.64 15.21 14.39
C ARG A 35 0.21 14.33 13.23
N LEU A 36 0.04 14.88 12.03
CA LEU A 36 -0.31 14.10 10.83
C LEU A 36 0.79 13.10 10.46
N VAL A 37 2.06 13.54 10.43
CA VAL A 37 3.19 12.64 10.14
C VAL A 37 3.26 11.50 11.16
N ARG A 38 3.10 11.81 12.45
CA ARG A 38 3.07 10.78 13.51
C ARG A 38 1.90 9.79 13.33
N MET A 39 0.73 10.26 12.91
CA MET A 39 -0.39 9.38 12.61
C MET A 39 -0.09 8.46 11.42
N MET A 40 0.57 8.96 10.37
CA MET A 40 0.97 8.13 9.22
C MET A 40 1.94 7.01 9.64
N GLU A 41 2.96 7.33 10.44
CA GLU A 41 3.93 6.36 10.95
C GLU A 41 3.27 5.29 11.83
N THR A 42 2.43 5.71 12.77
CA THR A 42 1.81 4.80 13.75
C THR A 42 0.67 3.96 13.18
N LYS A 43 -0.04 4.44 12.15
CA LYS A 43 -1.18 3.74 11.53
C LYS A 43 -0.83 3.01 10.24
N ALA A 44 0.44 3.00 9.81
CA ALA A 44 0.88 2.25 8.64
C ALA A 44 0.72 0.73 8.89
N LYS A 45 -0.49 0.21 8.68
CA LYS A 45 -0.78 -1.21 8.79
C LYS A 45 -0.17 -1.93 7.58
N SER A 46 0.63 -2.96 7.85
CA SER A 46 1.23 -3.76 6.79
C SER A 46 0.12 -4.51 6.02
N PRO A 47 0.11 -4.44 4.67
CA PRO A 47 -0.85 -5.18 3.84
C PRO A 47 -0.60 -6.71 3.85
N GLN A 48 0.36 -7.18 4.65
CA GLN A 48 0.84 -8.56 4.69
C GLN A 48 -0.16 -9.56 5.31
N ASP A 49 -1.24 -9.08 5.93
CA ASP A 49 -2.23 -9.91 6.62
C ASP A 49 -3.00 -10.85 5.66
N ARG A 50 -3.30 -10.43 4.42
CA ARG A 50 -4.11 -11.25 3.49
C ARG A 50 -3.29 -12.38 2.87
N LEU A 51 -2.15 -12.05 2.27
CA LEU A 51 -1.26 -13.04 1.63
C LEU A 51 -0.78 -14.09 2.63
N SER A 52 -0.37 -13.66 3.82
CA SER A 52 0.07 -14.58 4.88
C SER A 52 -1.05 -15.50 5.35
N ARG A 53 -2.29 -14.99 5.43
CA ARG A 53 -3.47 -15.79 5.80
C ARG A 53 -3.80 -16.84 4.73
N ASP A 54 -3.73 -16.48 3.46
CA ASP A 54 -4.00 -17.43 2.38
C ASP A 54 -2.89 -18.48 2.23
N ALA A 55 -1.62 -18.08 2.41
CA ALA A 55 -0.50 -19.01 2.50
C ALA A 55 -0.65 -20.00 3.66
N MET A 56 -1.14 -19.54 4.82
CA MET A 56 -1.42 -20.41 5.96
C MET A 56 -2.51 -21.44 5.66
N LYS A 57 -3.62 -21.02 5.03
CA LYS A 57 -4.68 -21.96 4.60
C LYS A 57 -4.15 -22.99 3.61
N PHE A 58 -3.34 -22.55 2.64
CA PHE A 58 -2.72 -23.43 1.65
C PHE A 58 -1.79 -24.46 2.31
N PHE A 59 -0.97 -24.03 3.26
CA PHE A 59 -0.07 -24.91 4.02
C PHE A 59 -0.85 -25.99 4.79
N PHE A 60 -1.91 -25.62 5.51
CA PHE A 60 -2.76 -26.59 6.21
C PHE A 60 -3.46 -27.57 5.25
N GLY A 61 -3.89 -27.09 4.08
CA GLY A 61 -4.45 -27.95 3.03
C GLY A 61 -3.46 -29.02 2.54
N LEU A 62 -2.21 -28.63 2.27
CA LEU A 62 -1.15 -29.56 1.85
C LEU A 62 -0.77 -30.55 2.96
N CYS A 63 -0.73 -30.09 4.22
CA CYS A 63 -0.50 -30.95 5.37
C CYS A 63 -1.56 -32.05 5.48
N GLY A 64 -2.84 -31.70 5.32
CA GLY A 64 -3.94 -32.66 5.32
C GLY A 64 -3.82 -33.71 4.22
N LEU A 65 -3.48 -33.30 3.00
CA LEU A 65 -3.25 -34.21 1.87
C LEU A 65 -2.07 -35.15 2.12
N SER A 66 -0.97 -34.65 2.69
CA SER A 66 0.23 -35.45 2.97
C SER A 66 -0.03 -36.51 4.05
N VAL A 67 -0.76 -36.17 5.11
CA VAL A 67 -1.16 -37.13 6.15
C VAL A 67 -2.08 -38.21 5.57
N GLY A 68 -3.06 -37.81 4.75
CA GLY A 68 -3.97 -38.76 4.08
C GLY A 68 -3.23 -39.73 3.15
N ALA A 69 -2.30 -39.23 2.35
CA ALA A 69 -1.48 -40.06 1.47
C ALA A 69 -0.56 -41.01 2.26
N SER A 70 0.09 -40.51 3.31
CA SER A 70 0.98 -41.28 4.17
C SER A 70 0.25 -42.42 4.87
N SER A 71 -0.94 -42.16 5.42
CA SER A 71 -1.79 -43.19 6.05
C SER A 71 -2.15 -44.31 5.08
N ARG A 72 -2.56 -43.97 3.84
CA ARG A 72 -2.88 -44.99 2.83
C ARG A 72 -1.67 -45.80 2.38
N VAL A 73 -0.50 -45.17 2.29
CA VAL A 73 0.75 -45.88 1.93
C VAL A 73 1.17 -46.84 3.03
N ILE A 74 1.04 -46.46 4.29
CA ILE A 74 1.35 -47.33 5.44
C ILE A 74 0.42 -48.54 5.44
N LEU A 75 -0.90 -48.34 5.31
CA LEU A 75 -1.88 -49.44 5.32
C LEU A 75 -1.64 -50.43 4.17
N LYS A 76 -1.40 -49.93 2.95
CA LYS A 76 -1.06 -50.78 1.79
C LYS A 76 0.31 -51.45 1.93
N GLY A 77 1.25 -50.80 2.61
CA GLY A 77 2.60 -51.32 2.86
C GLY A 77 2.61 -52.50 3.81
N LEU A 78 1.82 -52.41 4.90
CA LEU A 78 1.63 -53.47 5.87
C LEU A 78 0.94 -54.69 5.25
N ASN A 79 -0.13 -54.47 4.49
CA ASN A 79 -0.86 -55.57 3.82
C ASN A 79 0.00 -56.33 2.78
N LYS A 80 1.05 -55.70 2.24
CA LYS A 80 1.98 -56.32 1.27
C LYS A 80 3.27 -56.85 1.90
N GLY A 81 3.40 -56.83 3.23
CA GLY A 81 4.59 -57.31 3.94
C GLY A 81 5.88 -56.57 3.57
N LYS A 82 5.80 -55.28 3.21
CA LYS A 82 6.99 -54.50 2.84
C LYS A 82 7.88 -54.27 4.07
N ASN A 83 9.19 -54.26 3.85
CA ASN A 83 10.17 -53.97 4.89
C ASN A 83 9.91 -52.58 5.51
N PRO A 84 9.79 -52.47 6.86
CA PRO A 84 9.42 -51.23 7.55
C PRO A 84 10.37 -50.06 7.27
N ALA A 85 11.66 -50.32 7.04
CA ALA A 85 12.64 -49.28 6.74
C ALA A 85 12.35 -48.57 5.39
N LYS A 86 11.95 -49.34 4.36
CA LYS A 86 11.57 -48.77 3.05
C LYS A 86 10.25 -47.99 3.14
N LEU A 87 9.33 -48.44 3.98
CA LEU A 87 8.06 -47.76 4.21
C LEU A 87 8.26 -46.40 4.90
N ALA A 88 9.13 -46.36 5.92
CA ALA A 88 9.48 -45.13 6.64
C ALA A 88 10.11 -44.08 5.71
N LEU A 89 11.06 -44.48 4.85
CA LEU A 89 11.65 -43.60 3.84
C LEU A 89 10.62 -43.08 2.84
N GLN A 90 9.65 -43.91 2.44
CA GLN A 90 8.59 -43.52 1.51
C GLN A 90 7.64 -42.48 2.13
N VAL A 91 7.30 -42.62 3.41
CA VAL A 91 6.50 -41.64 4.16
C VAL A 91 7.26 -40.34 4.37
N LEU A 92 8.55 -40.41 4.75
CA LEU A 92 9.39 -39.22 4.91
C LEU A 92 9.44 -38.41 3.61
N ARG A 93 9.58 -39.09 2.46
CA ARG A 93 9.58 -38.45 1.14
C ARG A 93 8.26 -37.74 0.83
N LEU A 94 7.12 -38.30 1.23
CA LEU A 94 5.80 -37.67 1.05
C LEU A 94 5.65 -36.40 1.91
N ILE A 95 6.21 -36.41 3.12
CA ILE A 95 6.20 -35.25 4.01
C ILE A 95 7.14 -34.17 3.49
N THR A 96 8.35 -34.51 3.02
CA THR A 96 9.31 -33.52 2.50
C THR A 96 8.82 -32.84 1.21
N GLN A 97 7.92 -33.46 0.45
CA GLN A 97 7.38 -32.89 -0.80
C GLN A 97 6.30 -31.82 -0.57
N ILE A 98 5.82 -31.61 0.68
CA ILE A 98 4.75 -30.66 1.00
C ILE A 98 5.08 -29.25 0.48
N ALA A 99 6.31 -28.79 0.68
CA ALA A 99 6.75 -27.50 0.19
C ALA A 99 7.85 -27.73 -0.85
N PRO A 100 7.55 -27.69 -2.17
CA PRO A 100 8.59 -27.72 -3.18
C PRO A 100 9.46 -26.47 -3.05
N MET A 101 10.77 -26.69 -2.94
CA MET A 101 11.78 -25.64 -2.72
C MET A 101 11.89 -24.64 -3.88
N ASP A 102 11.24 -24.91 -5.00
CA ASP A 102 11.26 -24.07 -6.19
C ASP A 102 10.34 -22.85 -6.07
N LEU A 103 9.29 -22.93 -5.25
CA LEU A 103 8.29 -21.86 -5.12
C LEU A 103 8.89 -20.53 -4.64
N PRO A 104 9.71 -20.46 -3.57
CA PRO A 104 10.26 -19.20 -3.08
C PRO A 104 11.19 -18.51 -4.10
N ILE A 105 11.94 -19.30 -4.87
CA ILE A 105 12.86 -18.80 -5.89
C ILE A 105 12.08 -18.18 -7.05
N GLN A 106 11.00 -18.81 -7.48
CA GLN A 106 10.14 -18.28 -8.53
C GLN A 106 9.46 -16.97 -8.10
N LEU A 107 8.93 -16.93 -6.88
CA LEU A 107 8.26 -15.74 -6.34
C LEU A 107 9.22 -14.54 -6.23
N SER A 108 10.45 -14.75 -5.75
CA SER A 108 11.44 -13.67 -5.66
C SER A 108 11.87 -13.16 -7.04
N ARG A 109 12.04 -14.06 -8.02
CA ARG A 109 12.34 -13.68 -9.40
C ARG A 109 11.22 -12.85 -10.02
N LEU A 110 9.97 -13.28 -9.85
CA LEU A 110 8.80 -12.56 -10.34
C LEU A 110 8.67 -11.17 -9.68
N ALA A 111 8.96 -11.07 -8.38
CA ALA A 111 8.94 -9.82 -7.65
C ALA A 111 9.95 -8.81 -8.22
N VAL A 112 11.21 -9.22 -8.44
CA VAL A 112 12.24 -8.34 -9.02
C VAL A 112 11.92 -7.98 -10.47
N GLN A 113 11.43 -8.94 -11.27
CA GLN A 113 11.06 -8.68 -12.67
C GLN A 113 9.91 -7.65 -12.76
N SER A 114 8.85 -7.83 -11.97
CA SER A 114 7.72 -6.89 -11.94
C SER A 114 8.12 -5.48 -11.50
N GLN A 115 9.05 -5.36 -10.54
CA GLN A 115 9.62 -4.06 -10.18
C GLN A 115 10.40 -3.42 -11.34
N GLY A 116 11.18 -4.21 -12.08
CA GLY A 116 11.90 -3.74 -13.26
C GLY A 116 10.96 -3.21 -14.33
N ASP A 117 9.86 -3.93 -14.61
CA ASP A 117 8.88 -3.54 -15.62
C ASP A 117 8.09 -2.29 -15.19
N LEU A 118 7.69 -2.19 -13.92
CA LEU A 118 7.02 -0.99 -13.38
C LEU A 118 7.93 0.25 -13.41
N ARG A 119 9.23 0.08 -13.12
CA ARG A 119 10.20 1.18 -13.21
C ARG A 119 10.35 1.69 -14.64
N ARG A 120 10.33 0.81 -15.64
CA ARG A 120 10.34 1.22 -17.06
C ARG A 120 9.09 2.01 -17.45
N ALA A 121 7.96 1.73 -16.80
CA ALA A 121 6.72 2.49 -16.96
C ALA A 121 6.68 3.81 -16.14
N GLY A 122 7.77 4.18 -15.46
CA GLY A 122 7.84 5.39 -14.63
C GLY A 122 7.23 5.26 -13.23
N ILE A 123 6.81 4.05 -12.83
CA ILE A 123 6.21 3.78 -11.51
C ILE A 123 7.29 3.24 -10.56
N ILE A 124 7.57 3.99 -9.49
CA ILE A 124 8.60 3.61 -8.51
C ILE A 124 7.93 2.99 -7.28
N THR A 125 8.20 1.70 -7.05
CA THR A 125 7.72 0.96 -5.87
C THR A 125 8.78 0.90 -4.78
N THR A 126 8.42 1.22 -3.53
CA THR A 126 9.31 1.12 -2.36
C THR A 126 9.43 -0.29 -1.78
N SER A 127 8.49 -1.19 -2.08
CA SER A 127 8.49 -2.58 -1.60
C SER A 127 7.86 -3.49 -2.64
N ALA A 128 8.45 -4.66 -2.90
CA ALA A 128 7.97 -5.60 -3.92
C ALA A 128 6.66 -6.28 -3.53
N ASP A 129 6.48 -6.56 -2.24
CA ASP A 129 5.33 -7.28 -1.69
C ASP A 129 4.00 -6.54 -1.88
N ARG A 130 4.04 -5.24 -2.17
CA ARG A 130 2.83 -4.42 -2.42
C ARG A 130 2.29 -4.57 -3.83
N ILE A 131 3.10 -5.07 -4.78
CA ILE A 131 2.71 -5.18 -6.19
C ILE A 131 1.55 -6.17 -6.35
N PRO A 132 1.60 -7.39 -5.78
CA PRO A 132 0.46 -8.31 -5.87
C PRO A 132 -0.79 -7.80 -5.15
N SER A 133 -0.62 -7.05 -4.04
CA SER A 133 -1.75 -6.47 -3.31
C SER A 133 -2.50 -5.43 -4.13
N ALA A 134 -1.81 -4.69 -5.00
CA ALA A 134 -2.45 -3.70 -5.88
C ALA A 134 -3.43 -4.36 -6.90
N GLY A 135 -3.22 -5.63 -7.25
CA GLY A 135 -4.13 -6.38 -8.11
C GLY A 135 -5.42 -6.87 -7.42
N GLN A 136 -5.51 -6.74 -6.10
CA GLN A 136 -6.68 -7.18 -5.30
C GLN A 136 -7.53 -6.00 -4.80
N VAL A 137 -7.38 -4.82 -5.43
CA VAL A 137 -8.07 -3.60 -5.03
C VAL A 137 -9.43 -3.53 -5.74
N ASP A 138 -10.50 -3.48 -4.95
CA ASP A 138 -11.88 -3.37 -5.47
C ASP A 138 -12.37 -1.90 -5.55
N THR A 139 -11.70 -0.97 -4.86
CA THR A 139 -12.13 0.43 -4.75
C THR A 139 -10.92 1.36 -4.75
N VAL A 140 -10.98 2.41 -5.56
CA VAL A 140 -9.94 3.45 -5.66
C VAL A 140 -10.49 4.76 -5.13
N LEU A 141 -9.85 5.29 -4.10
CA LEU A 141 -10.14 6.61 -3.54
C LEU A 141 -9.11 7.60 -4.11
N LEU A 142 -9.58 8.61 -4.84
CA LEU A 142 -8.73 9.62 -5.46
C LEU A 142 -8.87 10.94 -4.71
N ASP A 143 -7.74 11.57 -4.41
CA ASP A 143 -7.73 12.97 -3.98
C ASP A 143 -7.98 13.88 -5.19
N LYS A 144 -8.53 15.06 -4.95
CA LYS A 144 -8.85 15.99 -6.05
C LYS A 144 -7.62 16.82 -6.42
N THR A 145 -7.18 17.68 -5.51
CA THR A 145 -6.17 18.71 -5.81
C THR A 145 -4.77 18.12 -5.82
N GLY A 146 -4.02 18.34 -6.89
CA GLY A 146 -2.70 17.75 -7.08
C GLY A 146 -2.71 16.29 -7.54
N THR A 147 -3.89 15.68 -7.74
CA THR A 147 -4.04 14.32 -8.28
C THR A 147 -4.96 14.32 -9.52
N LEU A 148 -6.23 14.70 -9.37
CA LEU A 148 -7.16 14.85 -10.50
C LEU A 148 -7.02 16.22 -11.19
N THR A 149 -6.74 17.26 -10.40
CA THR A 149 -6.58 18.63 -10.91
C THR A 149 -5.21 19.16 -10.57
N GLU A 150 -4.67 20.02 -11.42
CA GLU A 150 -3.47 20.78 -11.09
C GLU A 150 -3.76 21.73 -9.93
N PRO A 151 -2.79 21.98 -9.01
CA PRO A 151 -2.96 22.91 -7.89
C PRO A 151 -2.82 24.37 -8.33
N ARG A 152 -3.29 24.69 -9.54
CA ARG A 152 -3.17 26.02 -10.15
C ARG A 152 -4.51 26.44 -10.72
N LEU A 153 -4.85 27.72 -10.51
CA LEU A 153 -5.99 28.34 -11.17
C LEU A 153 -5.63 28.68 -12.62
N ALA A 154 -6.44 28.20 -13.55
CA ALA A 154 -6.35 28.54 -14.96
C ALA A 154 -7.68 29.17 -15.41
N LEU A 155 -7.59 30.32 -16.09
CA LEU A 155 -8.75 30.94 -16.72
C LEU A 155 -9.19 30.03 -17.87
N THR A 156 -10.41 29.49 -17.79
CA THR A 156 -10.93 28.55 -18.79
C THR A 156 -11.78 29.26 -19.84
N ALA A 157 -12.65 30.17 -19.42
CA ALA A 157 -13.50 30.95 -20.31
C ALA A 157 -13.79 32.32 -19.71
N THR A 158 -13.96 33.31 -20.58
CA THR A 158 -14.55 34.61 -20.26
C THR A 158 -15.95 34.63 -20.86
N VAL A 159 -16.94 34.99 -20.06
CA VAL A 159 -18.31 35.21 -20.55
C VAL A 159 -18.49 36.71 -20.65
N ASP A 160 -18.73 37.21 -21.87
CA ASP A 160 -19.13 38.59 -22.09
C ASP A 160 -20.53 38.80 -21.51
N TYR A 161 -20.73 39.92 -20.83
CA TYR A 161 -22.01 40.25 -20.22
C TYR A 161 -23.09 40.40 -21.30
N GLN A 162 -24.03 39.45 -21.34
CA GLN A 162 -25.31 39.58 -22.05
C GLN A 162 -26.41 39.88 -21.01
N GLU A 163 -27.35 40.75 -21.39
CA GLU A 163 -28.45 41.22 -20.51
C GLU A 163 -29.39 40.08 -20.07
N GLU A 164 -29.35 38.94 -20.78
CA GLU A 164 -30.01 37.68 -20.40
C GLU A 164 -28.96 36.66 -19.91
N LEU A 165 -29.16 36.15 -18.69
CA LEU A 165 -28.25 35.19 -18.04
C LEU A 165 -28.21 33.86 -18.80
N PRO A 166 -27.02 33.28 -19.08
CA PRO A 166 -26.92 31.96 -19.68
C PRO A 166 -27.51 30.90 -18.75
N ASN A 167 -28.34 30.02 -19.31
CA ASN A 167 -28.93 28.89 -18.59
C ASN A 167 -27.86 27.80 -18.37
N TRP A 168 -27.42 27.63 -17.13
CA TRP A 168 -26.38 26.66 -16.76
C TRP A 168 -26.91 25.23 -16.52
N ASP A 169 -28.22 25.01 -16.71
CA ASP A 169 -28.90 23.74 -16.46
C ASP A 169 -29.13 22.89 -17.74
N ALA A 170 -28.44 23.18 -18.85
CA ALA A 170 -28.57 22.46 -20.13
C ALA A 170 -27.31 21.64 -20.50
#